data_AF-A0A1B9B5W9-F1
#
_entry.id   AF-A0A1B9B5W9-F1
#
_cell.length_a   1.000
_cell.length_b   1.000
_cell.length_c   1.000
_cell.angle_alpha   90.00
_cell.angle_beta   90.00
_cell.angle_gamma   90.00
#
_symmetry.space_group_name_H-M   'P 1'
#
loop_
_entity.id
_entity.type
_entity.pdbx_description
1 polymer ?
#
loop_
_entity_poly.entity_id
_entity_poly.type
_entity_poly.pdbx_seq_one_letter_code
_entity_poly.pdbx_strand_id
1 'polypeptide(L)'
;MGNKIASLIFCFILLLPGAAFAEEKNENVLKLEELTVQVLPEFANHPEDKKSEQPPLLIGYQGSLINSSDKAQKGKIEIPLPVEDKNFRIGFVADYASDLSQMYEIEYELDQEKGTISWQTSREIQPKEQYKFIIEFYTDAIKADKQSKMLDYTFKSFTDIAMFNVVVVEPMESSKLKLDPAPTETPHGDSYGLKKHIYQTANMKPEQDFTVHLSYDRTETKTTNELMESTVGKQAPAKAVKAEKVPLGFTIAGISAASVLTAGLLLLFMKRRQQTVPEAAIETKVDGMKVAQLRKMLVDGSINEEEYNELQKKLKS
;
A
#
# COMPACT_ATOMS: atom_id res chain seq x y z
N MET A 1 24.26 -89.60 6.22
CA MET A 1 22.98 -89.10 5.67
C MET A 1 22.46 -88.02 6.60
N GLY A 2 22.62 -86.76 6.21
CA GLY A 2 22.11 -85.61 6.95
C GLY A 2 20.67 -85.30 6.55
N ASN A 3 19.93 -84.67 7.45
CA ASN A 3 19.18 -83.42 7.24
C ASN A 3 18.11 -83.23 8.32
N LYS A 4 18.05 -81.98 8.81
CA LYS A 4 16.89 -81.09 9.00
C LYS A 4 17.08 -80.29 10.29
N ILE A 5 17.66 -79.10 10.20
CA ILE A 5 16.97 -77.81 9.96
C ILE A 5 15.99 -77.49 11.08
N ALA A 6 16.36 -76.54 11.93
CA ALA A 6 15.58 -75.31 12.16
C ALA A 6 16.35 -74.43 13.16
N SER A 7 17.20 -73.54 12.65
CA SER A 7 17.77 -72.43 13.42
C SER A 7 16.86 -71.22 13.18
N LEU A 8 16.11 -70.82 14.21
CA LEU A 8 15.23 -69.65 14.17
C LEU A 8 16.09 -68.41 14.45
N ILE A 9 16.49 -67.71 13.38
CA ILE A 9 17.22 -66.43 13.48
C ILE A 9 16.20 -65.34 13.86
N PHE A 10 16.38 -64.81 15.07
CA PHE A 10 15.64 -63.67 15.61
C PHE A 10 16.23 -62.38 15.02
N CYS A 11 15.64 -61.87 13.93
CA CYS A 11 15.97 -60.55 13.39
C CYS A 11 15.39 -59.46 14.31
N PHE A 12 16.21 -58.93 15.20
CA PHE A 12 15.96 -57.69 15.91
C PHE A 12 16.11 -56.52 14.92
N ILE A 13 15.03 -56.18 14.22
CA ILE A 13 14.97 -54.95 13.43
C ILE A 13 14.84 -53.79 14.42
N LEU A 14 15.89 -52.99 14.51
CA LEU A 14 15.95 -51.71 15.21
C LEU A 14 14.83 -50.80 14.70
N LEU A 15 13.75 -50.68 15.47
CA LEU A 15 12.78 -49.60 15.37
C LEU A 15 13.43 -48.32 15.93
N LEU A 16 14.26 -47.68 15.11
CA LEU A 16 14.58 -46.28 15.32
C LEU A 16 13.31 -45.48 15.00
N PRO A 17 12.79 -44.63 15.90
CA PRO A 17 11.81 -43.63 15.51
C PRO A 17 12.55 -42.70 14.56
N GLY A 18 12.29 -42.87 13.26
CA GLY A 18 12.66 -41.86 12.28
C GLY A 18 12.05 -40.56 12.77
N ALA A 19 12.91 -39.63 13.20
CA ALA A 19 12.54 -38.23 13.27
C ALA A 19 12.15 -37.86 11.83
N ALA A 20 10.86 -37.99 11.54
CA ALA A 20 10.24 -37.36 10.41
C ALA A 20 10.46 -35.87 10.66
N PHE A 21 11.55 -35.34 10.08
CA PHE A 21 11.57 -33.94 9.70
C PHE A 21 10.36 -33.81 8.77
N ALA A 22 9.25 -33.35 9.33
CA ALA A 22 8.18 -32.80 8.54
C ALA A 22 8.83 -31.70 7.73
N GLU A 23 9.09 -32.01 6.46
CA GLU A 23 9.36 -31.02 5.44
C GLU A 23 8.15 -30.08 5.50
N GLU A 24 8.33 -28.92 6.14
CA GLU A 24 7.35 -27.84 6.15
C GLU A 24 7.12 -27.53 4.66
N LYS A 25 6.07 -28.14 4.08
CA LYS A 25 5.53 -27.71 2.80
C LYS A 25 5.45 -26.19 2.85
N ASN A 26 6.02 -25.52 1.84
CA ASN A 26 5.96 -24.08 1.59
C ASN A 26 4.53 -23.52 1.81
N GLU A 27 4.11 -23.34 3.05
CA GLU A 27 3.02 -22.47 3.41
C GLU A 27 3.58 -21.05 3.28
N ASN A 28 2.82 -20.18 2.64
CA ASN A 28 3.20 -18.79 2.48
C ASN A 28 3.29 -18.16 3.88
N VAL A 29 4.51 -18.11 4.43
CA VAL A 29 4.74 -17.78 5.84
C VAL A 29 4.32 -16.35 6.14
N LEU A 30 4.48 -15.49 5.13
CA LEU A 30 3.98 -14.13 5.10
C LEU A 30 2.56 -14.11 4.52
N LYS A 31 1.62 -13.56 5.28
CA LYS A 31 0.23 -13.35 4.83
C LYS A 31 0.02 -11.89 4.48
N LEU A 32 -0.68 -11.60 3.39
CA LEU A 32 -1.03 -10.22 3.01
C LEU A 32 -2.23 -9.75 3.84
N GLU A 33 -1.96 -8.96 4.87
CA GLU A 33 -3.01 -8.41 5.73
C GLU A 33 -3.75 -7.28 5.03
N GLU A 34 -3.00 -6.40 4.38
CA GLU A 34 -3.56 -5.23 3.71
C GLU A 34 -2.89 -5.02 2.37
N LEU A 35 -3.70 -4.73 1.34
CA LEU A 35 -3.23 -4.18 0.09
C LEU A 35 -4.11 -2.99 -0.29
N THR A 36 -3.49 -1.83 -0.41
CA THR A 36 -4.11 -0.64 -1.00
C THR A 36 -3.55 -0.42 -2.39
N VAL A 37 -4.44 -0.41 -3.37
CA VAL A 37 -4.15 -0.05 -4.75
C VAL A 37 -4.60 1.38 -4.98
N GLN A 38 -3.68 2.25 -5.35
CA GLN A 38 -3.97 3.61 -5.76
C GLN A 38 -4.01 3.68 -7.28
N VAL A 39 -5.11 4.16 -7.83
CA VAL A 39 -5.33 4.38 -9.26
C VAL A 39 -5.27 5.89 -9.50
N LEU A 40 -4.16 6.36 -10.07
CA LEU A 40 -3.85 7.79 -10.21
C LEU A 40 -3.73 8.17 -11.71
N PRO A 41 -4.85 8.38 -12.40
CA PRO A 41 -4.86 8.78 -13.81
C PRO A 41 -4.28 10.18 -13.99
N GLU A 42 -3.37 10.34 -14.95
CA GLU A 42 -2.76 11.62 -15.33
C GLU A 42 -2.10 12.36 -14.15
N PHE A 43 -1.60 11.61 -13.16
CA PHE A 43 -1.12 12.18 -11.90
C PHE A 43 0.30 12.71 -11.97
N ALA A 44 1.20 11.95 -12.58
CA ALA A 44 2.59 12.31 -12.79
C ALA A 44 3.11 11.61 -14.06
N ASN A 45 4.17 12.15 -14.66
CA ASN A 45 4.90 11.46 -15.71
C ASN A 45 5.92 10.50 -15.09
N HIS A 46 6.28 9.44 -15.81
CA HIS A 46 7.40 8.61 -15.41
C HIS A 46 8.67 9.47 -15.34
N PRO A 47 9.59 9.27 -14.37
CA PRO A 47 10.80 10.09 -14.23
C PRO A 47 11.68 10.17 -15.49
N GLU A 48 11.65 9.11 -16.30
CA GLU A 48 12.40 9.02 -17.57
C GLU A 48 11.65 9.56 -18.79
N ASP A 49 10.37 9.91 -18.65
CA ASP A 49 9.58 10.42 -19.77
C ASP A 49 9.99 11.85 -20.13
N LYS A 50 10.31 12.05 -21.41
CA LYS A 50 10.26 13.38 -22.00
C LYS A 50 8.80 13.69 -22.28
N LYS A 51 8.29 14.80 -21.73
CA LYS A 51 6.90 15.32 -21.86
C LYS A 51 6.03 14.53 -22.85
N SER A 52 5.09 13.75 -22.32
CA SER A 52 4.13 12.99 -23.12
C SER A 52 3.00 13.89 -23.63
N GLU A 53 2.47 13.60 -24.82
CA GLU A 53 1.24 14.23 -25.33
C GLU A 53 0.01 13.80 -24.52
N GLN A 54 0.04 12.61 -23.93
CA GLN A 54 -0.98 12.10 -23.03
C GLN A 54 -0.33 11.63 -21.73
N PRO A 55 -0.66 12.24 -20.58
CA PRO A 55 -0.15 11.78 -19.30
C PRO A 55 -0.52 10.31 -19.02
N PRO A 56 0.36 9.53 -18.39
CA PRO A 56 0.15 8.10 -18.17
C PRO A 56 -0.84 7.83 -17.04
N LEU A 57 -1.21 6.56 -16.88
CA LEU A 57 -1.78 6.05 -15.63
C LEU A 57 -0.64 5.69 -14.68
N LEU A 58 -0.68 6.20 -13.46
CA LEU A 58 0.17 5.75 -12.36
C LEU A 58 -0.64 4.84 -11.43
N ILE A 59 -0.09 3.68 -11.11
CA ILE A 59 -0.62 2.77 -10.10
C ILE A 59 0.37 2.64 -8.95
N GLY A 60 -0.11 2.76 -7.72
CA GLY A 60 0.66 2.51 -6.51
C GLY A 60 0.11 1.34 -5.71
N TYR A 61 0.89 0.29 -5.52
CA TYR A 61 0.58 -0.78 -4.58
C TYR A 61 1.25 -0.50 -3.24
N GLN A 62 0.50 -0.63 -2.18
CA GLN A 62 0.98 -0.50 -0.81
C GLN A 62 0.51 -1.70 -0.01
N GLY A 63 1.44 -2.59 0.30
CA GLY A 63 1.13 -3.85 0.96
C GLY A 63 1.67 -3.90 2.38
N SER A 64 0.95 -4.64 3.22
CA SER A 64 1.38 -5.03 4.57
C SER A 64 1.31 -6.55 4.71
N LEU A 65 2.48 -7.17 4.75
CA LEU A 65 2.63 -8.60 5.02
C LEU A 65 2.84 -8.82 6.51
N ILE A 66 2.27 -9.88 7.08
CA ILE A 66 2.55 -10.32 8.46
C ILE A 66 3.24 -11.67 8.48
N ASN A 67 4.31 -11.80 9.26
CA ASN A 67 4.90 -13.09 9.55
C ASN A 67 3.99 -13.88 10.50
N SER A 68 3.33 -14.89 9.96
CA SER A 68 2.38 -15.70 10.71
C SER A 68 3.02 -16.85 11.49
N SER A 69 4.28 -17.20 11.19
CA SER A 69 5.05 -18.24 11.88
C SER A 69 5.53 -17.85 13.28
N ASP A 70 6.14 -18.80 13.96
CA ASP A 70 6.79 -18.66 15.27
C ASP A 70 8.29 -18.36 15.19
N LYS A 71 8.86 -18.27 13.98
CA LYS A 71 10.27 -17.99 13.73
C LYS A 71 10.45 -16.72 12.91
N ALA A 72 11.60 -16.08 13.06
CA ALA A 72 11.99 -14.98 12.18
C ALA A 72 12.14 -15.48 10.73
N GLN A 73 11.68 -14.67 9.77
CA GLN A 73 11.70 -15.01 8.35
C GLN A 73 12.54 -14.03 7.57
N LYS A 74 13.31 -14.51 6.61
CA LYS A 74 14.02 -13.70 5.61
C LYS A 74 13.90 -14.41 4.27
N GLY A 75 13.53 -13.69 3.23
CA GLY A 75 13.20 -14.35 1.97
C GLY A 75 13.00 -13.41 0.80
N LYS A 76 12.63 -14.02 -0.32
CA LYS A 76 12.25 -13.32 -1.55
C LYS A 76 10.75 -13.10 -1.54
N ILE A 77 10.33 -11.86 -1.78
CA ILE A 77 8.94 -11.51 -2.04
C ILE A 77 8.78 -11.44 -3.57
N GLU A 78 7.67 -11.97 -4.06
CA GLU A 78 7.31 -11.99 -5.49
C GLU A 78 5.86 -11.55 -5.63
N ILE A 79 5.61 -10.53 -6.45
CA ILE A 79 4.30 -9.92 -6.66
C ILE A 79 4.02 -9.86 -8.17
N PRO A 80 2.87 -10.36 -8.64
CA PRO A 80 2.51 -10.23 -10.05
C PRO A 80 2.13 -8.79 -10.40
N LEU A 81 2.56 -8.35 -11.58
CA LEU A 81 2.29 -7.04 -12.15
C LEU A 81 1.81 -7.19 -13.60
N PRO A 82 1.03 -6.23 -14.14
CA PRO A 82 0.54 -6.28 -15.52
C PRO A 82 1.64 -5.85 -16.51
N VAL A 83 2.74 -6.60 -16.59
CA VAL A 83 3.92 -6.21 -17.41
C VAL A 83 3.65 -6.15 -18.91
N GLU A 84 2.59 -6.83 -19.35
CA GLU A 84 2.11 -6.86 -20.73
C GLU A 84 1.31 -5.60 -21.11
N ASP A 85 0.95 -4.77 -20.12
CA ASP A 85 0.26 -3.51 -20.39
C ASP A 85 1.13 -2.59 -21.25
N LYS A 86 0.48 -1.87 -22.15
CA LYS A 86 1.16 -0.95 -23.06
C LYS A 86 2.00 0.05 -22.26
N ASN A 87 3.29 0.12 -22.61
CA ASN A 87 4.25 1.06 -22.01
C ASN A 87 4.41 0.89 -20.48
N PHE A 88 4.26 -0.35 -19.99
CA PHE A 88 4.50 -0.71 -18.60
C PHE A 88 5.92 -0.37 -18.16
N ARG A 89 6.05 0.40 -17.08
CA ARG A 89 7.35 0.84 -16.51
C ARG A 89 7.29 0.95 -14.99
N ILE A 90 8.30 0.44 -14.31
CA ILE A 90 8.44 0.61 -12.85
C ILE A 90 8.93 2.02 -12.55
N GLY A 91 8.22 2.72 -11.67
CA GLY A 91 8.61 4.05 -11.21
C GLY A 91 9.42 4.05 -9.93
N PHE A 92 9.01 3.23 -8.96
CA PHE A 92 9.58 3.22 -7.62
C PHE A 92 9.26 1.93 -6.89
N VAL A 93 10.20 1.39 -6.11
CA VAL A 93 9.98 0.22 -5.26
C VAL A 93 10.68 0.44 -3.94
N ALA A 94 9.96 0.26 -2.83
CA ALA A 94 10.50 0.51 -1.52
C ALA A 94 9.94 -0.42 -0.45
N ASP A 95 10.67 -0.54 0.65
CA ASP A 95 10.17 -1.10 1.90
C ASP A 95 10.43 -0.17 3.08
N TYR A 96 10.02 -0.63 4.27
CA TYR A 96 10.14 0.15 5.50
C TYR A 96 11.08 -0.52 6.51
N ALA A 97 11.77 0.32 7.27
CA ALA A 97 12.40 -0.07 8.53
C ALA A 97 11.41 -0.80 9.44
N SER A 98 11.91 -1.61 10.38
CA SER A 98 11.07 -2.39 11.30
C SER A 98 10.13 -1.54 12.16
N ASP A 99 10.55 -0.34 12.52
CA ASP A 99 9.73 0.62 13.27
C ASP A 99 8.79 1.46 12.38
N LEU A 100 8.77 1.19 11.06
CA LEU A 100 7.99 1.88 10.04
C LEU A 100 8.27 3.39 9.95
N SER A 101 9.38 3.87 10.55
CA SER A 101 9.69 5.30 10.63
C SER A 101 10.34 5.83 9.35
N GLN A 102 11.02 4.95 8.61
CA GLN A 102 11.78 5.29 7.43
C GLN A 102 11.49 4.30 6.31
N MET A 103 11.39 4.86 5.10
CA MET A 103 11.24 4.12 3.85
C MET A 103 12.59 4.09 3.13
N TYR A 104 12.92 2.96 2.52
CA TYR A 104 14.12 2.76 1.72
C TYR A 104 13.72 2.25 0.35
N GLU A 105 14.23 2.91 -0.69
CA GLU A 105 14.19 2.35 -2.03
C GLU A 105 15.03 1.06 -2.07
N ILE A 106 14.52 0.04 -2.74
CA ILE A 106 15.12 -1.29 -2.78
C ILE A 106 15.42 -1.74 -4.20
N GLU A 107 16.46 -2.56 -4.33
CA GLU A 107 16.73 -3.27 -5.59
C GLU A 107 15.68 -4.36 -5.82
N TYR A 108 15.30 -4.54 -7.08
CA TYR A 108 14.29 -5.50 -7.51
C TYR A 108 14.69 -6.19 -8.81
N GLU A 109 14.09 -7.35 -9.05
CA GLU A 109 14.15 -8.11 -10.30
C GLU A 109 12.76 -8.10 -10.94
N LEU A 110 12.69 -7.71 -12.22
CA LEU A 110 11.48 -7.81 -13.03
C LEU A 110 11.60 -9.00 -14.00
N ASP A 111 10.75 -10.01 -13.81
CA ASP A 111 10.62 -11.15 -14.71
C ASP A 111 9.46 -10.88 -15.67
N GLN A 112 9.79 -10.43 -16.89
CA GLN A 112 8.80 -10.09 -17.90
C GLN A 112 8.02 -11.31 -18.40
N GLU A 113 8.66 -12.48 -18.48
CA GLU A 113 8.00 -13.71 -18.97
C GLU A 113 6.95 -14.21 -17.97
N LYS A 114 7.23 -14.09 -16.66
CA LYS A 114 6.27 -14.46 -15.62
C LYS A 114 5.29 -13.35 -15.25
N GLY A 115 5.59 -12.10 -15.61
CA GLY A 115 4.82 -10.94 -15.18
C GLY A 115 4.92 -10.68 -13.68
N THR A 116 6.12 -10.81 -13.11
CA THR A 116 6.34 -10.64 -11.66
C THR A 116 7.48 -9.69 -11.37
N ILE A 117 7.31 -8.85 -10.34
CA ILE A 117 8.40 -8.16 -9.67
C ILE A 117 8.80 -8.94 -8.41
N SER A 118 10.08 -8.93 -8.07
CA SER A 118 10.54 -9.60 -6.88
C SER A 118 11.76 -8.93 -6.23
N TRP A 119 11.92 -9.10 -4.92
CA TRP A 119 13.04 -8.54 -4.17
C TRP A 119 13.33 -9.38 -2.93
N GLN A 120 14.54 -9.25 -2.39
CA GLN A 120 14.89 -9.85 -1.10
C GLN A 120 14.47 -8.90 0.02
N THR A 121 13.81 -9.41 1.06
CA THR A 121 13.47 -8.62 2.26
C THR A 121 14.73 -7.99 2.85
N SER A 122 14.74 -6.65 3.02
CA SER A 122 15.89 -5.89 3.53
C SER A 122 16.34 -6.31 4.94
N ARG A 123 15.44 -6.94 5.70
CA ARG A 123 15.62 -7.35 7.09
C ARG A 123 14.94 -8.69 7.38
N GLU A 124 15.27 -9.27 8.52
CA GLU A 124 14.46 -10.35 9.07
C GLU A 124 13.12 -9.79 9.58
N ILE A 125 12.05 -10.55 9.37
CA ILE A 125 10.69 -10.24 9.80
C ILE A 125 10.39 -11.15 10.98
N GLN A 126 10.33 -10.60 12.18
CA GLN A 126 10.08 -11.32 13.42
C GLN A 126 8.65 -11.90 13.44
N PRO A 127 8.38 -12.93 14.27
CA PRO A 127 7.02 -13.44 14.45
C PRO A 127 6.03 -12.31 14.78
N LYS A 128 4.90 -12.27 14.05
CA LYS A 128 3.85 -11.24 14.17
C LYS A 128 4.27 -9.82 13.81
N GLU A 129 5.47 -9.65 13.24
CA GLU A 129 5.91 -8.36 12.73
C GLU A 129 5.32 -8.11 11.34
N GLN A 130 5.01 -6.84 11.07
CA GLN A 130 4.61 -6.36 9.76
C GLN A 130 5.83 -6.02 8.90
N TYR A 131 5.73 -6.36 7.63
CA TYR A 131 6.64 -5.94 6.57
C TYR A 131 5.83 -5.18 5.53
N LYS A 132 6.14 -3.89 5.37
CA LYS A 132 5.42 -3.00 4.45
C LYS A 132 6.25 -2.73 3.22
N PHE A 133 5.59 -2.63 2.08
CA PHE A 133 6.23 -2.33 0.80
C PHE A 133 5.39 -1.38 -0.04
N ILE A 134 6.06 -0.70 -0.97
CA ILE A 134 5.47 0.14 -2.00
C ILE A 134 6.01 -0.31 -3.35
N ILE A 135 5.12 -0.41 -4.34
CA ILE A 135 5.47 -0.57 -5.75
C ILE A 135 4.69 0.47 -6.54
N GLU A 136 5.38 1.30 -7.32
CA GLU A 136 4.78 2.23 -8.26
C GLU A 136 5.13 1.83 -9.68
N PHE A 137 4.13 1.84 -10.55
CA PHE A 137 4.33 1.57 -11.96
C PHE A 137 3.37 2.39 -12.83
N TYR A 138 3.76 2.56 -14.08
CA TYR A 138 3.08 3.38 -15.06
C TYR A 138 2.64 2.54 -16.24
N THR A 139 1.48 2.86 -16.82
CA THR A 139 0.98 2.26 -18.06
C THR A 139 0.26 3.29 -18.92
N ASP A 140 0.07 2.98 -20.21
CA ASP A 140 -0.74 3.76 -21.15
C ASP A 140 -2.18 3.22 -21.25
N ALA A 141 -2.80 2.87 -20.11
CA ALA A 141 -4.13 2.25 -20.08
C ALA A 141 -5.30 3.23 -20.33
N ILE A 142 -5.05 4.54 -20.24
CA ILE A 142 -6.10 5.57 -20.41
C ILE A 142 -6.46 5.70 -21.89
N LYS A 143 -7.72 5.38 -22.22
CA LYS A 143 -8.28 5.59 -23.55
C LYS A 143 -8.75 7.03 -23.68
N ALA A 144 -8.34 7.71 -24.74
CA ALA A 144 -8.70 9.10 -25.00
C ALA A 144 -9.50 9.26 -26.29
N ASP A 145 -10.64 9.95 -26.22
CA ASP A 145 -11.38 10.47 -27.37
C ASP A 145 -11.67 11.96 -27.15
N LYS A 146 -10.87 12.81 -27.80
CA LYS A 146 -10.89 14.27 -27.61
C LYS A 146 -10.69 14.62 -26.12
N GLN A 147 -11.69 15.25 -25.50
CA GLN A 147 -11.69 15.60 -24.08
C GLN A 147 -12.15 14.46 -23.17
N SER A 148 -12.82 13.43 -23.72
CA SER A 148 -13.33 12.32 -22.92
C SER A 148 -12.23 11.29 -22.69
N LYS A 149 -12.05 10.88 -21.45
CA LYS A 149 -11.07 9.88 -21.00
C LYS A 149 -11.79 8.72 -20.34
N MET A 150 -11.29 7.51 -20.56
CA MET A 150 -11.84 6.29 -19.99
C MET A 150 -10.72 5.35 -19.53
N LEU A 151 -10.94 4.67 -18.42
CA LEU A 151 -10.06 3.66 -17.86
C LEU A 151 -10.89 2.52 -17.29
N ASP A 152 -10.55 1.29 -17.68
CA ASP A 152 -11.07 0.07 -17.07
C ASP A 152 -9.94 -0.53 -16.24
N TYR A 153 -9.95 -0.34 -14.93
CA TYR A 153 -8.93 -0.91 -14.04
C TYR A 153 -9.45 -2.20 -13.43
N THR A 154 -8.67 -3.28 -13.55
CA THR A 154 -8.96 -4.56 -12.89
C THR A 154 -7.74 -5.01 -12.08
N PHE A 155 -7.97 -5.30 -10.80
CA PHE A 155 -7.02 -5.99 -9.95
C PHE A 155 -7.48 -7.44 -9.79
N LYS A 156 -6.59 -8.38 -10.10
CA LYS A 156 -6.80 -9.80 -9.85
C LYS A 156 -5.96 -10.23 -8.64
N SER A 157 -6.62 -10.73 -7.62
CA SER A 157 -5.93 -11.16 -6.40
C SER A 157 -5.10 -12.42 -6.67
N PHE A 158 -3.87 -12.42 -6.21
CA PHE A 158 -2.91 -13.53 -6.37
C PHE A 158 -2.70 -14.33 -5.07
N THR A 159 -3.32 -13.90 -3.97
CA THR A 159 -3.22 -14.53 -2.65
C THR A 159 -4.47 -14.19 -1.83
N ASP A 160 -4.60 -14.74 -0.62
CA ASP A 160 -5.57 -14.25 0.35
C ASP A 160 -5.16 -12.86 0.83
N ILE A 161 -6.09 -11.89 0.76
CA ILE A 161 -5.90 -10.52 1.26
C ILE A 161 -6.96 -10.24 2.33
N ALA A 162 -6.54 -9.98 3.57
CA ALA A 162 -7.50 -9.76 4.65
C ALA A 162 -8.29 -8.46 4.47
N MET A 163 -7.62 -7.38 4.06
CA MET A 163 -8.23 -6.10 3.70
C MET A 163 -7.68 -5.59 2.36
N PHE A 164 -8.56 -5.41 1.38
CA PHE A 164 -8.22 -4.88 0.06
C PHE A 164 -8.91 -3.54 -0.15
N ASN A 165 -8.13 -2.52 -0.50
CA ASN A 165 -8.62 -1.18 -0.79
C ASN A 165 -8.25 -0.77 -2.21
N VAL A 166 -9.17 -0.10 -2.91
CA VAL A 166 -8.85 0.66 -4.11
C VAL A 166 -9.16 2.13 -3.87
N VAL A 167 -8.18 2.99 -4.16
CA VAL A 167 -8.32 4.45 -4.06
C VAL A 167 -8.16 5.02 -5.45
N VAL A 168 -9.24 5.55 -6.02
CA VAL A 168 -9.20 6.29 -7.29
C VAL A 168 -9.08 7.78 -6.97
N VAL A 169 -8.03 8.42 -7.49
CA VAL A 169 -7.80 9.86 -7.31
C VAL A 169 -8.34 10.61 -8.54
N GLU A 170 -9.25 11.55 -8.33
CA GLU A 170 -9.79 12.40 -9.40
C GLU A 170 -8.67 13.31 -9.95
N PRO A 171 -8.37 13.29 -11.27
CA PRO A 171 -7.40 14.21 -11.85
C PRO A 171 -7.81 15.66 -11.62
N MET A 172 -6.86 16.54 -11.32
CA MET A 172 -7.12 17.98 -11.26
C MET A 172 -7.63 18.50 -12.61
N GLU A 173 -8.53 19.49 -12.56
CA GLU A 173 -9.18 20.10 -13.73
C GLU A 173 -9.98 19.09 -14.58
N SER A 174 -10.43 17.98 -13.98
CA SER A 174 -11.39 17.08 -14.61
C SER A 174 -12.83 17.45 -14.26
N SER A 175 -13.77 16.99 -15.09
CA SER A 175 -15.20 17.19 -14.89
C SER A 175 -15.99 15.96 -15.33
N LYS A 176 -17.26 15.90 -14.95
CA LYS A 176 -18.17 14.78 -15.30
C LYS A 176 -17.61 13.39 -14.95
N LEU A 177 -16.89 13.31 -13.83
CA LEU A 177 -16.38 12.05 -13.30
C LEU A 177 -17.54 11.06 -13.13
N LYS A 178 -17.37 9.85 -13.66
CA LYS A 178 -18.24 8.71 -13.40
C LYS A 178 -17.39 7.52 -13.00
N LEU A 179 -17.89 6.83 -11.99
CA LEU A 179 -17.29 5.63 -11.43
C LEU A 179 -18.36 4.55 -11.39
N ASP A 180 -18.02 3.36 -11.86
CA ASP A 180 -18.84 2.15 -11.77
C ASP A 180 -17.96 0.96 -11.35
N PRO A 181 -18.22 0.30 -10.21
CA PRO A 181 -19.29 0.56 -9.25
C PRO A 181 -19.14 1.92 -8.55
N ALA A 182 -20.18 2.35 -7.83
CA ALA A 182 -20.06 3.52 -6.95
C ALA A 182 -19.06 3.24 -5.81
N PRO A 183 -18.29 4.25 -5.37
CA PRO A 183 -17.38 4.11 -4.22
C PRO A 183 -18.11 3.69 -2.94
N THR A 184 -17.42 2.92 -2.09
CA THR A 184 -17.99 2.47 -0.81
C THR A 184 -18.05 3.60 0.22
N GLU A 185 -17.13 4.57 0.13
CA GLU A 185 -17.08 5.72 1.01
C GLU A 185 -17.44 7.03 0.28
N THR A 186 -17.95 8.00 1.03
CA THR A 186 -18.14 9.36 0.50
C THR A 186 -16.79 9.95 0.09
N PRO A 187 -16.69 10.64 -1.06
CA PRO A 187 -15.43 11.21 -1.47
C PRO A 187 -14.91 12.22 -0.45
N HIS A 188 -13.68 12.03 0.00
CA HIS A 188 -13.00 12.97 0.89
C HIS A 188 -11.88 13.67 0.11
N GLY A 189 -11.79 15.00 0.28
CA GLY A 189 -10.67 15.78 -0.24
C GLY A 189 -9.46 15.59 0.67
N ASP A 190 -8.26 15.51 0.10
CA ASP A 190 -7.04 15.64 0.89
C ASP A 190 -6.62 17.09 1.10
N SER A 191 -5.50 17.30 1.81
CA SER A 191 -4.93 18.62 2.08
C SER A 191 -4.59 19.43 0.82
N TYR A 192 -4.50 18.78 -0.34
CA TYR A 192 -4.26 19.40 -1.64
C TYR A 192 -5.56 19.61 -2.44
N GLY A 193 -6.71 19.29 -1.85
CA GLY A 193 -8.02 19.39 -2.48
C GLY A 193 -8.30 18.29 -3.50
N LEU A 194 -7.46 17.24 -3.55
CA LEU A 194 -7.69 16.10 -4.44
C LEU A 194 -8.82 15.25 -3.88
N LYS A 195 -9.83 14.99 -4.71
CA LYS A 195 -10.94 14.12 -4.34
C LYS A 195 -10.53 12.66 -4.52
N LYS A 196 -10.73 11.88 -3.46
CA LYS A 196 -10.43 10.45 -3.42
C LYS A 196 -11.72 9.64 -3.34
N HIS A 197 -11.77 8.56 -4.10
CA HIS A 197 -12.88 7.63 -4.15
C HIS A 197 -12.40 6.26 -3.68
N ILE A 198 -12.95 5.80 -2.55
CA ILE A 198 -12.44 4.63 -1.85
C ILE A 198 -13.41 3.47 -2.02
N TYR A 199 -12.86 2.30 -2.33
CA TYR A 199 -13.51 1.01 -2.37
C TYR A 199 -12.83 0.09 -1.38
N GLN A 200 -13.61 -0.63 -0.58
CA GLN A 200 -13.08 -1.57 0.41
C GLN A 200 -13.71 -2.95 0.24
N THR A 201 -12.88 -3.99 0.26
CA THR A 201 -13.30 -5.39 0.21
C THR A 201 -12.52 -6.17 1.26
N ALA A 202 -13.21 -6.88 2.14
CA ALA A 202 -12.58 -7.75 3.12
C ALA A 202 -12.43 -9.19 2.59
N ASN A 203 -11.36 -9.87 3.00
CA ASN A 203 -11.12 -11.29 2.75
C ASN A 203 -11.13 -11.69 1.27
N MET A 204 -10.49 -10.90 0.42
CA MET A 204 -10.37 -11.19 -1.01
C MET A 204 -9.57 -12.49 -1.21
N LYS A 205 -10.09 -13.39 -2.05
CA LYS A 205 -9.50 -14.71 -2.31
C LYS A 205 -8.60 -14.71 -3.55
N PRO A 206 -7.64 -15.64 -3.67
CA PRO A 206 -6.90 -15.83 -4.90
C PRO A 206 -7.85 -15.97 -6.10
N GLU A 207 -7.46 -15.42 -7.25
CA GLU A 207 -8.22 -15.38 -8.50
C GLU A 207 -9.51 -14.55 -8.48
N GLN A 208 -9.85 -13.92 -7.34
CA GLN A 208 -10.95 -12.97 -7.30
C GLN A 208 -10.53 -11.66 -7.97
N ASP A 209 -11.43 -11.09 -8.77
CA ASP A 209 -11.22 -9.81 -9.43
C ASP A 209 -11.95 -8.68 -8.70
N PHE A 210 -11.34 -7.49 -8.74
CA PHE A 210 -11.99 -6.22 -8.48
C PHE A 210 -11.83 -5.33 -9.70
N THR A 211 -12.94 -4.80 -10.21
CA THR A 211 -12.94 -3.92 -11.38
C THR A 211 -13.60 -2.59 -11.05
N VAL A 212 -13.00 -1.51 -11.54
CA VAL A 212 -13.59 -0.17 -11.53
C VAL A 212 -13.47 0.46 -12.91
N HIS A 213 -14.60 0.97 -13.40
CA HIS A 213 -14.71 1.73 -14.63
C HIS A 213 -14.72 3.21 -14.28
N LEU A 214 -13.79 3.95 -14.88
CA LEU A 214 -13.62 5.37 -14.70
C LEU A 214 -13.85 6.08 -16.04
N SER A 215 -14.63 7.16 -16.03
CA SER A 215 -14.67 8.11 -17.14
C SER A 215 -14.74 9.54 -16.65
N TYR A 216 -14.13 10.46 -17.38
CA TYR A 216 -14.09 11.88 -17.06
C TYR A 216 -13.78 12.72 -18.31
N ASP A 217 -14.17 14.00 -18.28
CA ASP A 217 -13.78 14.99 -19.27
C ASP A 217 -12.56 15.78 -18.74
N ARG A 218 -11.49 15.86 -19.54
CA ARG A 218 -10.29 16.67 -19.24
C ARG A 218 -9.59 17.12 -20.52
N THR A 219 -9.21 18.40 -20.58
CA THR A 219 -8.45 19.00 -21.69
C THR A 219 -7.07 19.50 -21.28
N GLU A 220 -6.77 19.54 -19.98
CA GLU A 220 -5.47 19.94 -19.45
C GLU A 220 -4.40 18.89 -19.83
N THR A 221 -3.22 19.37 -20.23
CA THR A 221 -2.11 18.51 -20.68
C THR A 221 -1.06 18.31 -19.59
N LYS A 222 -1.04 19.19 -18.58
CA LYS A 222 -0.21 19.00 -17.39
C LYS A 222 -0.76 17.89 -16.51
N THR A 223 0.13 17.18 -15.86
CA THR A 223 -0.21 16.21 -14.82
C THR A 223 -0.76 16.90 -13.57
N THR A 224 -1.49 16.16 -12.75
CA THR A 224 -1.93 16.65 -11.42
C THR A 224 -0.76 17.17 -10.59
N ASN A 225 0.39 16.48 -10.57
CA ASN A 225 1.57 16.92 -9.85
C ASN A 225 2.13 18.26 -10.36
N GLU A 226 2.25 18.43 -11.68
CA GLU A 226 2.70 19.70 -12.26
C GLU A 226 1.74 20.87 -11.93
N LEU A 227 0.43 20.61 -11.85
CA LEU A 227 -0.57 21.60 -11.46
C LEU A 227 -0.42 21.99 -9.98
N MET A 228 -0.22 21.00 -9.09
CA MET A 228 0.03 21.24 -7.66
C MET A 228 1.30 22.08 -7.44
N GLU A 229 2.41 21.70 -8.06
CA GLU A 229 3.68 22.44 -7.98
C GLU A 229 3.52 23.90 -8.43
N SER A 230 2.76 24.12 -9.52
CA SER A 230 2.50 25.47 -10.05
C SER A 230 1.59 26.32 -9.16
N THR A 231 0.78 25.69 -8.31
CA THR A 231 -0.13 26.36 -7.36
C THR A 231 0.62 26.75 -6.09
N VAL A 232 1.48 25.85 -5.58
CA VAL A 232 2.36 26.12 -4.41
C VAL A 232 3.39 27.21 -4.75
N GLY A 233 3.96 27.20 -5.96
CA GLY A 233 4.93 28.22 -6.41
C GLY A 233 4.37 29.65 -6.54
N LYS A 234 3.04 29.86 -6.47
CA LYS A 234 2.40 31.18 -6.48
C LYS A 234 2.20 31.78 -5.08
N GLN A 235 2.40 31.01 -4.02
CA GLN A 235 2.42 31.53 -2.65
C GLN A 235 3.88 31.82 -2.26
N ALA A 236 4.21 33.09 -2.01
CA ALA A 236 5.55 33.50 -1.60
C ALA A 236 5.98 32.77 -0.31
N PRO A 237 7.26 32.35 -0.19
CA PRO A 237 7.66 31.33 0.77
C PRO A 237 7.73 31.89 2.21
N ALA A 238 6.96 31.32 3.12
CA ALA A 238 7.32 31.34 4.54
C ALA A 238 8.53 30.43 4.73
N LYS A 239 9.75 31.01 4.66
CA LYS A 239 11.05 30.37 4.96
C LYS A 239 11.20 28.95 4.40
N ALA A 240 11.52 28.90 3.12
CA ALA A 240 11.95 27.67 2.45
C ALA A 240 13.16 27.04 3.18
N VAL A 241 12.90 25.99 3.95
CA VAL A 241 13.83 24.86 4.00
C VAL A 241 13.91 24.38 2.55
N LYS A 242 15.12 24.23 2.00
CA LYS A 242 15.33 23.74 0.64
C LYS A 242 14.50 22.47 0.46
N ALA A 243 13.44 22.56 -0.32
CA ALA A 243 12.67 21.40 -0.74
C ALA A 243 13.57 20.63 -1.71
N GLU A 244 14.38 19.73 -1.16
CA GLU A 244 14.86 18.59 -1.97
C GLU A 244 13.62 17.91 -2.54
N LYS A 245 13.67 17.58 -3.84
CA LYS A 245 12.58 16.92 -4.54
C LYS A 245 12.24 15.63 -3.78
N VAL A 246 11.16 15.67 -3.00
CA VAL A 246 10.66 14.50 -2.29
C VAL A 246 10.27 13.50 -3.40
N PRO A 247 10.83 12.28 -3.43
CA PRO A 247 10.48 11.31 -4.44
C PRO A 247 8.97 11.04 -4.43
N LEU A 248 8.36 10.87 -5.60
CA LEU A 248 6.91 10.71 -5.75
C LEU A 248 6.36 9.59 -4.85
N GLY A 249 7.15 8.52 -4.66
CA GLY A 249 6.93 7.45 -3.67
C GLY A 249 6.54 7.89 -2.27
N PHE A 250 7.16 8.97 -1.77
CA PHE A 250 6.86 9.53 -0.46
C PHE A 250 5.55 10.33 -0.43
N THR A 251 5.13 10.93 -1.55
CA THR A 251 3.83 11.63 -1.65
C THR A 251 2.65 10.65 -1.68
N ILE A 252 2.80 9.54 -2.41
CA ILE A 252 1.80 8.46 -2.50
C ILE A 252 1.72 7.65 -1.19
N ALA A 253 2.84 7.50 -0.48
CA ALA A 253 2.86 6.93 0.88
C ALA A 253 2.15 7.81 1.93
N GLY A 254 2.21 9.14 1.80
CA GLY A 254 1.48 10.06 2.66
C GLY A 254 -0.04 9.98 2.45
N ILE A 255 -0.48 9.76 1.20
CA ILE A 255 -1.89 9.71 0.79
C ILE A 255 -2.70 8.60 1.48
N SER A 256 -2.08 7.52 1.94
CA SER A 256 -2.73 6.33 2.52
C SER A 256 -2.60 6.19 4.04
N ALA A 257 -1.65 6.89 4.68
CA ALA A 257 -1.43 6.79 6.12
C ALA A 257 -2.66 7.22 6.96
N ALA A 258 -3.54 8.06 6.39
CA ALA A 258 -4.79 8.49 7.01
C ALA A 258 -5.86 7.37 7.14
N SER A 259 -5.79 6.33 6.31
CA SER A 259 -6.80 5.24 6.28
C SER A 259 -6.52 4.13 7.32
N VAL A 260 -5.27 4.02 7.78
CA VAL A 260 -4.77 2.83 8.51
C VAL A 260 -4.97 2.94 10.03
N LEU A 261 -5.30 4.12 10.57
CA LEU A 261 -5.38 4.31 12.02
C LEU A 261 -6.66 3.77 12.68
N THR A 262 -7.73 3.50 11.93
CA THR A 262 -9.01 3.06 12.52
C THR A 262 -9.08 1.55 12.80
N ALA A 263 -8.52 0.69 11.94
CA ALA A 263 -8.65 -0.77 12.12
C ALA A 263 -7.69 -1.35 13.18
N GLY A 264 -6.44 -0.87 13.25
CA GLY A 264 -5.45 -1.33 14.23
C GLY A 264 -5.78 -0.95 15.67
N LEU A 265 -6.41 0.22 15.88
CA LEU A 265 -6.89 0.64 17.19
C LEU A 265 -8.12 -0.17 17.64
N LEU A 266 -9.05 -0.52 16.74
CA LEU A 266 -10.22 -1.33 17.08
C LEU A 266 -9.84 -2.72 17.61
N LEU A 267 -8.84 -3.40 17.02
CA LEU A 267 -8.37 -4.70 17.51
C LEU A 267 -7.63 -4.61 18.86
N LEU A 268 -6.93 -3.50 19.12
CA LEU A 268 -6.29 -3.24 20.42
C LEU A 268 -7.31 -2.87 21.52
N PHE A 269 -8.41 -2.20 21.17
CA PHE A 269 -9.47 -1.80 22.11
C PHE A 269 -10.47 -2.92 22.41
N MET A 270 -10.78 -3.82 21.47
CA MET A 270 -11.71 -4.94 21.73
C MET A 270 -11.16 -5.97 22.73
N LYS A 271 -9.84 -6.03 22.94
CA LYS A 271 -9.23 -6.92 23.95
C LYS A 271 -9.21 -6.33 25.37
N ARG A 272 -9.59 -5.06 25.53
CA ARG A 272 -9.60 -4.35 26.83
C ARG A 272 -10.95 -3.65 27.05
N ARG A 273 -11.78 -4.29 27.88
CA ARG A 273 -12.94 -3.75 28.62
C ARG A 273 -14.32 -4.08 28.03
N GLN A 274 -14.86 -5.18 28.55
CA GLN A 274 -16.18 -5.13 29.18
C GLN A 274 -16.22 -3.93 30.17
N GLN A 275 -16.89 -2.85 29.80
CA GLN A 275 -17.56 -1.91 30.70
C GLN A 275 -18.27 -0.84 29.86
N THR A 276 -19.60 -0.83 29.92
CA THR A 276 -20.49 0.18 29.36
C THR A 276 -20.37 1.51 30.10
N VAL A 277 -20.05 2.63 29.44
CA VAL A 277 -20.62 3.99 29.67
C VAL A 277 -20.33 4.90 28.44
N PRO A 278 -20.88 6.14 28.34
CA PRO A 278 -21.85 6.60 27.35
C PRO A 278 -21.23 7.50 26.25
N GLU A 279 -22.08 7.98 25.35
CA GLU A 279 -21.80 8.97 24.30
C GLU A 279 -21.01 10.18 24.82
N ALA A 280 -19.80 10.39 24.28
CA ALA A 280 -18.94 11.52 24.60
C ALA A 280 -18.32 12.07 23.31
N ALA A 281 -18.46 13.39 23.12
CA ALA A 281 -17.74 14.17 22.14
C ALA A 281 -16.23 13.96 22.27
N ILE A 282 -15.53 13.91 21.13
CA ILE A 282 -14.08 13.76 21.10
C ILE A 282 -13.45 15.09 21.56
N GLU A 283 -13.20 15.21 22.86
CA GLU A 283 -12.17 16.12 23.37
C GLU A 283 -10.81 15.45 23.22
N THR A 284 -10.03 15.88 22.24
CA THR A 284 -8.63 15.48 22.11
C THR A 284 -7.84 16.09 23.28
N LYS A 285 -7.45 15.27 24.26
CA LYS A 285 -6.57 15.70 25.36
C LYS A 285 -5.22 16.16 24.79
N VAL A 286 -4.98 17.47 24.85
CA VAL A 286 -3.73 18.13 24.42
C VAL A 286 -2.59 17.97 25.44
N ASP A 287 -2.91 17.53 26.66
CA ASP A 287 -1.96 17.46 27.76
C ASP A 287 -0.87 16.39 27.52
N GLY A 288 0.39 16.85 27.40
CA GLY A 288 1.57 16.02 27.18
C GLY A 288 2.00 15.78 25.72
N MET A 289 1.28 16.32 24.74
CA MET A 289 1.63 16.15 23.32
C MET A 289 2.83 17.02 22.92
N LYS A 290 3.84 16.48 22.23
CA LYS A 290 5.03 17.26 21.84
C LYS A 290 4.77 18.03 20.54
N VAL A 291 5.35 19.23 20.39
CA VAL A 291 5.27 20.02 19.15
C VAL A 291 5.75 19.24 17.92
N ALA A 292 6.70 18.32 18.09
CA ALA A 292 7.16 17.42 17.03
C ALA A 292 6.06 16.45 16.54
N GLN A 293 5.17 16.01 17.43
CA GLN A 293 4.02 15.16 17.08
C GLN A 293 2.95 15.96 16.34
N LEU A 294 2.66 17.20 16.74
CA LEU A 294 1.77 18.08 15.97
C LEU A 294 2.31 18.37 14.58
N ARG A 295 3.63 18.56 14.44
CA ARG A 295 4.25 18.75 13.13
C ARG A 295 4.15 17.49 12.27
N LYS A 296 4.31 16.32 12.89
CA LYS A 296 4.11 15.04 12.20
C LYS A 296 2.66 14.93 11.71
N MET A 297 1.68 15.27 12.56
CA MET A 297 0.25 15.26 12.22
C MET A 297 -0.13 16.28 11.12
N LEU A 298 0.57 17.41 11.05
CA LEU A 298 0.39 18.37 9.96
C LEU A 298 1.00 17.86 8.65
N VAL A 299 2.18 17.24 8.73
CA VAL A 299 2.91 16.70 7.57
C VAL A 299 2.23 15.46 6.99
N ASP A 300 1.63 14.61 7.83
CA ASP A 300 0.88 13.43 7.41
C ASP A 300 -0.58 13.73 7.05
N GLY A 301 -1.00 15.00 7.16
CA GLY A 301 -2.34 15.46 6.78
C GLY A 301 -3.44 15.08 7.76
N SER A 302 -3.11 14.52 8.93
CA SER A 302 -4.09 14.17 9.98
C SER A 302 -4.73 15.39 10.63
N ILE A 303 -4.10 16.56 10.54
CA ILE A 303 -4.66 17.86 10.95
C ILE A 303 -4.33 18.92 9.90
N ASN A 304 -5.22 19.89 9.73
CA ASN A 304 -4.98 21.03 8.84
C ASN A 304 -4.16 22.15 9.55
N GLU A 305 -3.77 23.18 8.80
CA GLU A 305 -2.94 24.26 9.34
C GLU A 305 -3.64 25.09 10.43
N GLU A 306 -4.97 25.24 10.34
CA GLU A 306 -5.76 25.95 11.35
C GLU A 306 -5.80 25.15 12.66
N GLU A 307 -6.08 23.85 12.58
CA GLU A 307 -6.06 22.90 13.70
C GLU A 307 -4.67 22.79 14.35
N TYR A 308 -3.61 22.72 13.54
CA TYR A 308 -2.23 22.73 14.04
C TYR A 308 -1.94 23.99 14.84
N ASN A 309 -2.36 25.16 14.35
CA ASN A 309 -2.13 26.44 15.03
C ASN A 309 -2.92 26.54 16.33
N GLU A 310 -4.15 26.02 16.39
CA GLU A 310 -4.93 25.96 17.62
C GLU A 310 -4.33 25.00 18.65
N LEU A 311 -3.95 23.79 18.23
CA LEU A 311 -3.34 22.79 19.10
C LEU A 311 -1.96 23.24 19.60
N GLN A 312 -1.19 23.94 18.77
CA GLN A 312 0.09 24.52 19.18
C GLN A 312 -0.08 25.65 20.20
N LYS A 313 -1.13 26.47 20.09
CA LYS A 313 -1.44 27.49 21.12
C LYS A 313 -1.81 26.84 22.45
N LYS A 314 -2.63 25.79 22.42
CA LYS A 314 -3.02 25.02 23.61
C LYS A 314 -1.85 24.29 24.29
N LEU A 315 -0.79 23.96 23.55
CA LEU A 315 0.46 23.40 24.13
C LEU A 315 1.36 24.42 24.82
N LYS A 316 1.15 25.71 24.55
CA LYS A 316 1.95 26.80 25.12
C LYS A 316 1.24 27.52 26.27
N SER A 317 -0.04 27.21 26.50
CA SER A 317 -0.83 27.64 27.66
C SER A 317 -0.70 26.64 28.80
#